data_AF-E2NK81-F1
#
_entry.id   AF-E2NK81-F1
#
_cell.length_a   1.000
_cell.length_b   1.000
_cell.length_c   1.000
_cell.angle_alpha   90.00
_cell.angle_beta   90.00
_cell.angle_gamma   90.00
#
_symmetry.space_group_name_H-M   'P 1'
#
loop_
_entity.id
_entity.type
_entity.pdbx_description
1 polymer ?
#
loop_
_entity_poly.entity_id
_entity_poly.type
_entity_poly.pdbx_seq_one_letter_code
_entity_poly.pdbx_strand_id
1 'polypeptide(L)'
;MKSNTICQVILAGSIILASCQSNNSAKQDESQQTMNETVMNKVTDCKISAGNITFTNAINGAENCVKLLDDGALEFHCTEGLDFFSDPNGKLSNTTLPILLVPVENTKPFTLIAKVTPEFTTEGLYNAADLFVYSCDSLWQKLAFEQVNTVTTVLLQ
;
A
#
# COMPACT_ATOMS: atom_id res chain seq x y z
N MET A 1 51.69 -19.71 -37.45
CA MET A 1 50.28 -20.19 -37.35
C MET A 1 50.07 -20.57 -35.88
N LYS A 2 49.10 -20.09 -35.11
CA LYS A 2 47.86 -19.33 -35.35
C LYS A 2 47.61 -18.47 -34.09
N SER A 3 47.17 -17.23 -34.30
CA SER A 3 46.56 -16.36 -33.30
C SER A 3 45.26 -17.01 -32.78
N ASN A 4 44.98 -16.94 -31.48
CA ASN A 4 43.68 -17.34 -30.94
C ASN A 4 43.00 -16.11 -30.30
N THR A 5 42.14 -15.49 -31.10
CA THR A 5 41.34 -14.32 -30.77
C THR A 5 40.24 -14.69 -29.76
N ILE A 6 40.18 -13.92 -28.68
CA ILE A 6 39.09 -13.94 -27.69
C ILE A 6 37.90 -13.18 -28.29
N CYS A 7 36.78 -13.87 -28.51
CA CYS A 7 35.51 -13.27 -28.90
C CYS A 7 34.56 -13.29 -27.69
N GLN A 8 34.51 -12.19 -26.94
CA GLN A 8 33.46 -11.97 -25.94
C GLN A 8 32.22 -11.44 -26.67
N VAL A 9 31.19 -12.27 -26.77
CA VAL A 9 29.87 -11.86 -27.23
C VAL A 9 29.12 -11.29 -26.02
N ILE A 10 28.98 -9.97 -25.96
CA ILE A 10 28.12 -9.28 -24.99
C ILE A 10 26.69 -9.35 -25.56
N LEU A 11 25.86 -10.22 -24.97
CA LEU A 11 24.44 -10.30 -25.28
C LEU A 11 23.70 -9.19 -24.52
N ALA A 12 23.60 -8.01 -25.12
CA ALA A 12 22.73 -6.95 -24.64
C ALA A 12 21.27 -7.30 -25.00
N GLY A 13 20.53 -7.85 -24.04
CA GLY A 13 19.09 -8.07 -24.18
C GLY A 13 18.33 -6.76 -24.00
N SER A 14 17.89 -6.16 -25.10
CA SER A 14 16.97 -5.02 -25.10
C SER A 14 15.56 -5.49 -24.75
N ILE A 15 15.05 -5.10 -23.58
CA ILE A 15 13.64 -5.27 -23.23
C ILE A 15 12.84 -4.17 -23.96
N ILE A 16 12.12 -4.54 -25.02
CA ILE A 16 11.17 -3.65 -25.68
C ILE A 16 9.87 -3.73 -24.88
N LEU A 17 9.55 -2.68 -24.12
CA LEU A 17 8.20 -2.48 -23.58
C LEU A 17 7.31 -1.98 -24.72
N ALA A 18 6.50 -2.86 -25.29
CA ALA A 18 5.41 -2.47 -26.20
C ALA A 18 4.23 -1.96 -25.35
N SER A 19 4.05 -0.64 -25.27
CA SER A 19 2.83 -0.06 -24.73
C SER A 19 1.69 -0.23 -25.74
N CYS A 20 0.69 -1.05 -25.42
CA CYS A 20 -0.56 -1.06 -26.17
C CYS A 20 -1.32 0.26 -25.90
N GLN A 21 -1.41 1.14 -26.89
CA GLN A 21 -2.38 2.23 -26.90
C GLN A 21 -3.78 1.65 -27.14
N SER A 22 -4.70 1.87 -26.20
CA SER A 22 -6.13 1.63 -26.43
C SER A 22 -6.71 2.76 -27.26
N ASN A 23 -7.45 2.41 -28.31
CA ASN A 23 -8.13 3.34 -29.20
C ASN A 23 -9.19 4.16 -28.44
N ASN A 24 -9.11 5.48 -28.59
CA ASN A 24 -10.09 6.44 -28.07
C ASN A 24 -11.49 6.23 -28.69
N SER A 25 -12.51 6.16 -27.84
CA SER A 25 -13.86 6.69 -28.10
C SER A 25 -14.58 6.86 -26.76
N ALA A 26 -14.30 7.96 -26.06
CA ALA A 26 -15.07 8.38 -24.90
C ALA A 26 -16.08 9.46 -25.35
N LYS A 27 -17.37 9.16 -25.23
CA LYS A 27 -18.42 10.19 -25.18
C LYS A 27 -18.32 10.87 -23.80
N GLN A 28 -18.21 12.19 -23.81
CA GLN A 28 -18.34 13.02 -22.61
C GLN A 28 -19.74 12.88 -22.04
N ASP A 29 -19.83 12.56 -20.76
CA ASP A 29 -20.97 12.92 -19.92
C ASP A 29 -20.44 13.87 -18.84
N GLU A 30 -20.96 15.10 -18.87
CA GLU A 30 -20.65 16.16 -17.91
C GLU A 30 -21.47 15.93 -16.65
N SER A 31 -20.85 15.37 -15.61
CA SER A 31 -21.33 15.55 -14.24
C SER A 31 -20.28 16.33 -13.45
N GLN A 32 -20.76 17.41 -12.83
CA GLN A 32 -19.99 18.43 -12.14
C GLN A 32 -19.16 17.81 -11.01
N GLN A 33 -17.83 17.85 -11.15
CA GLN A 33 -16.89 17.46 -10.11
C GLN A 33 -16.75 18.60 -9.11
N THR A 34 -17.15 18.35 -7.87
CA THR A 34 -16.68 19.14 -6.73
C THR A 34 -15.22 18.76 -6.53
N MET A 35 -14.30 19.72 -6.65
CA MET A 35 -12.91 19.48 -6.28
C MET A 35 -12.87 19.21 -4.78
N ASN A 36 -12.60 17.97 -4.41
CA ASN A 36 -12.33 17.61 -3.02
C ASN A 36 -10.98 18.23 -2.66
N GLU A 37 -10.97 19.11 -1.66
CA GLU A 37 -9.73 19.54 -1.02
C GLU A 37 -8.93 18.31 -0.60
N THR A 38 -7.64 18.28 -0.92
CA THR A 38 -6.72 17.26 -0.41
C THR A 38 -6.60 17.46 1.10
N VAL A 39 -7.42 16.73 1.86
CA VAL A 39 -7.28 16.66 3.31
C VAL A 39 -5.97 15.93 3.59
N MET A 40 -4.96 16.68 4.05
CA MET A 40 -3.70 16.09 4.49
C MET A 40 -3.99 15.19 5.70
N ASN A 41 -3.54 13.94 5.67
CA ASN A 41 -3.71 13.07 6.82
C ASN A 41 -2.87 13.60 7.98
N LYS A 42 -3.52 13.85 9.10
CA LYS A 42 -2.83 14.32 10.28
C LYS A 42 -2.17 13.11 10.97
N VAL A 43 -0.85 13.04 10.86
CA VAL A 43 -0.04 12.18 11.73
C VAL A 43 -0.16 12.70 13.16
N THR A 44 -0.55 11.83 14.07
CA THR A 44 -0.71 12.10 15.50
C THR A 44 0.22 11.19 16.29
N ASP A 45 0.54 11.58 17.53
CA ASP A 45 1.34 10.75 18.42
C ASP A 45 0.47 9.66 19.06
N CYS A 46 1.03 8.45 19.17
CA CYS A 46 0.43 7.34 19.89
C CYS A 46 1.49 6.59 20.69
N LYS A 47 1.08 5.60 21.49
CA LYS A 47 2.01 4.69 22.16
C LYS A 47 1.40 3.30 22.27
N ILE A 48 1.62 2.48 21.25
CA ILE A 48 1.14 1.11 21.18
C ILE A 48 2.34 0.19 21.02
N SER A 49 2.44 -0.82 21.87
CA SER A 49 3.55 -1.77 21.85
C SER A 49 3.06 -3.17 21.53
N ALA A 50 3.74 -3.85 20.60
CA ALA A 50 3.51 -5.24 20.26
C ALA A 50 4.88 -5.92 20.10
N GLY A 51 5.17 -6.90 20.96
CA GLY A 51 6.51 -7.50 21.05
C GLY A 51 7.59 -6.46 21.33
N ASN A 52 8.59 -6.38 20.46
CA ASN A 52 9.72 -5.43 20.54
C ASN A 52 9.49 -4.13 19.76
N ILE A 53 8.32 -3.96 19.15
CA ILE A 53 7.98 -2.77 18.38
C ILE A 53 7.10 -1.85 19.22
N THR A 54 7.38 -0.55 19.17
CA THR A 54 6.50 0.50 19.71
C THR A 54 6.15 1.47 18.60
N PHE A 55 4.88 1.47 18.22
CA PHE A 55 4.29 2.45 17.31
C PHE A 55 4.14 3.76 18.06
N THR A 56 4.77 4.81 17.54
CA THR A 56 4.79 6.15 18.14
C THR A 56 3.89 7.14 17.40
N ASN A 57 3.41 6.75 16.21
CA ASN A 57 2.59 7.62 15.38
C ASN A 57 1.38 6.87 14.82
N ALA A 58 0.29 7.59 14.63
CA ALA A 58 -0.94 7.09 14.06
C ALA A 58 -1.51 8.08 13.03
N ILE A 59 -2.11 7.53 11.98
CA ILE A 59 -2.90 8.24 10.98
C ILE A 59 -4.36 7.81 11.13
N ASN A 60 -5.29 8.75 10.95
CA ASN A 60 -6.74 8.50 10.98
C ASN A 60 -7.24 7.78 12.24
N GLY A 61 -6.62 8.07 13.39
CA GLY A 61 -7.05 7.53 14.68
C GLY A 61 -6.86 6.02 14.83
N ALA A 62 -5.86 5.44 14.14
CA ALA A 62 -5.58 4.00 14.15
C ALA A 62 -5.42 3.39 15.55
N GLU A 63 -4.99 4.18 16.53
CA GLU A 63 -4.90 3.75 17.92
C GLU A 63 -6.25 3.33 18.52
N ASN A 64 -7.36 3.81 17.96
CA ASN A 64 -8.71 3.46 18.37
C ASN A 64 -9.24 2.20 17.67
N CYS A 65 -8.52 1.68 16.69
CA CYS A 65 -8.89 0.52 15.89
C CYS A 65 -8.10 -0.74 16.25
N VAL A 66 -7.23 -0.69 17.27
CA VAL A 66 -6.35 -1.81 17.60
C VAL A 66 -6.52 -2.34 19.00
N LYS A 67 -6.24 -3.62 19.16
CA LYS A 67 -6.21 -4.32 20.43
C LYS A 67 -5.01 -5.26 20.48
N LEU A 68 -4.26 -5.23 21.59
CA LEU A 68 -3.23 -6.23 21.87
C LEU A 68 -3.90 -7.46 22.46
N LEU A 69 -3.67 -8.62 21.85
CA LEU A 69 -4.18 -9.91 22.32
C LEU A 69 -3.21 -10.56 23.32
N ASP A 70 -3.69 -11.53 24.09
CA ASP A 70 -2.92 -12.22 25.13
C ASP A 70 -1.70 -12.98 24.58
N ASP A 71 -1.75 -13.39 23.31
CA ASP A 71 -0.66 -14.06 22.60
C ASP A 71 0.37 -13.08 22.00
N GLY A 72 0.16 -11.78 22.20
CA GLY A 72 1.02 -10.71 21.69
C GLY A 72 0.73 -10.27 20.26
N ALA A 73 -0.28 -10.83 19.60
CA ALA A 73 -0.74 -10.33 18.30
C ALA A 73 -1.43 -8.97 18.45
N LEU A 74 -1.26 -8.12 17.43
CA LEU A 74 -1.99 -6.86 17.33
C LEU A 74 -3.18 -7.06 16.38
N GLU A 75 -4.37 -7.06 16.94
CA GLU A 75 -5.63 -7.17 16.20
C GLU A 75 -6.04 -5.77 15.71
N PHE A 76 -6.41 -5.67 14.43
CA PHE A 76 -7.00 -4.47 13.83
C PHE A 76 -8.48 -4.73 13.57
N HIS A 77 -9.34 -3.85 14.07
CA HIS A 77 -10.76 -3.85 13.83
C HIS A 77 -11.21 -2.43 13.46
N CYS A 78 -11.38 -2.20 12.16
CA CYS A 78 -11.77 -0.93 11.59
C CYS A 78 -13.20 -0.98 11.05
N THR A 79 -13.85 0.19 10.92
CA THR A 79 -15.15 0.27 10.24
C THR A 79 -15.01 0.07 8.73
N GLU A 80 -16.11 -0.27 8.06
CA GLU A 80 -16.15 -0.41 6.60
C GLU A 80 -15.89 0.92 5.85
N GLY A 81 -15.57 0.84 4.55
CA GLY A 81 -15.44 1.99 3.66
C GLY A 81 -14.11 2.76 3.75
N LEU A 82 -13.14 2.23 4.49
CA LEU A 82 -11.82 2.83 4.66
C LEU A 82 -10.83 2.29 3.63
N ASP A 83 -10.02 3.18 3.05
CA ASP A 83 -8.99 2.79 2.09
C ASP A 83 -7.87 3.85 2.03
N PHE A 84 -6.72 3.44 1.52
CA PHE A 84 -5.62 4.30 1.13
C PHE A 84 -5.27 4.00 -0.33
N PHE A 85 -5.81 4.81 -1.23
CA PHE A 85 -5.68 4.68 -2.67
C PHE A 85 -5.55 6.06 -3.32
N SER A 86 -4.61 6.16 -4.26
CA SER A 86 -4.41 7.37 -5.06
C SER A 86 -4.77 7.06 -6.51
N ASP A 87 -5.93 7.56 -6.96
CA ASP A 87 -6.31 7.49 -8.37
C ASP A 87 -5.40 8.43 -9.16
N PRO A 88 -4.69 7.95 -10.19
CA PRO A 88 -3.89 8.81 -11.06
C PRO A 88 -4.70 9.94 -11.73
N ASN A 89 -6.03 9.77 -11.86
CA ASN A 89 -6.95 10.77 -12.40
C ASN A 89 -7.65 11.59 -11.30
N GLY A 90 -7.41 11.29 -10.02
CA GLY A 90 -7.94 11.99 -8.86
C GLY A 90 -9.45 11.86 -8.61
N LYS A 91 -10.15 10.95 -9.31
CA LYS A 91 -11.61 10.81 -9.18
C LYS A 91 -12.03 9.94 -8.01
N LEU A 92 -11.20 8.94 -7.67
CA LEU A 92 -11.51 7.90 -6.68
C LEU A 92 -10.47 7.80 -5.56
N SER A 93 -9.64 8.83 -5.36
CA SER A 93 -8.64 8.81 -4.28
C SER A 93 -9.32 8.77 -2.90
N ASN A 94 -8.78 7.95 -2.01
CA ASN A 94 -9.22 7.81 -0.62
C ASN A 94 -7.98 7.69 0.26
N THR A 95 -7.95 8.37 1.40
CA THR A 95 -6.80 8.34 2.31
C THR A 95 -7.22 8.12 3.76
N THR A 96 -8.38 7.49 3.96
CA THR A 96 -9.04 7.32 5.27
C THR A 96 -8.57 6.10 6.07
N LEU A 97 -7.77 5.21 5.48
CA LEU A 97 -7.27 4.02 6.17
C LEU A 97 -6.55 4.39 7.49
N PRO A 98 -6.88 3.73 8.62
CA PRO A 98 -6.14 3.89 9.86
C PRO A 98 -4.80 3.16 9.81
N ILE A 99 -3.70 3.88 10.06
CA ILE A 99 -2.34 3.33 9.98
C ILE A 99 -1.57 3.61 11.27
N LEU A 100 -0.96 2.57 11.84
CA LEU A 100 0.05 2.72 12.89
C LEU A 100 1.45 2.76 12.29
N LEU A 101 2.28 3.67 12.78
CA LEU A 101 3.60 3.97 12.23
C LEU A 101 4.69 3.88 13.30
N VAL A 102 5.84 3.37 12.86
CA VAL A 102 7.11 3.41 13.58
C VAL A 102 8.08 4.21 12.73
N PRO A 103 8.70 5.27 13.26
CA PRO A 103 9.74 5.99 12.55
C PRO A 103 10.93 5.08 12.22
N VAL A 104 11.44 5.17 11.00
CA VAL A 104 12.61 4.43 10.55
C VAL A 104 13.74 5.40 10.18
N GLU A 105 14.98 5.04 10.50
CA GLU A 105 16.16 5.76 10.00
C GLU A 105 16.35 5.42 8.51
N ASN A 106 15.84 6.28 7.62
CA ASN A 106 15.84 6.03 6.17
C ASN A 106 17.19 6.31 5.47
N THR A 107 18.25 6.66 6.20
CA THR A 107 19.62 6.77 5.67
C THR A 107 20.28 5.39 5.49
N LYS A 108 19.66 4.34 6.02
CA LYS A 108 20.10 2.94 5.93
C LYS A 108 18.95 2.08 5.40
N PRO A 109 19.26 0.96 4.71
CA PRO A 109 18.24 -0.03 4.39
C PRO A 109 17.58 -0.56 5.67
N PHE A 110 16.28 -0.78 5.61
CA PHE A 110 15.51 -1.42 6.66
C PHE A 110 14.72 -2.58 6.10
N THR A 111 14.21 -3.44 6.98
CA THR A 111 13.31 -4.54 6.60
C THR A 111 12.18 -4.59 7.59
N LEU A 112 10.96 -4.60 7.08
CA LEU A 112 9.74 -4.86 7.84
C LEU A 112 9.26 -6.27 7.50
N ILE A 113 9.00 -7.08 8.52
CA ILE A 113 8.43 -8.42 8.37
C ILE A 113 7.29 -8.53 9.36
N ALA A 114 6.13 -8.99 8.90
CA ALA A 114 5.00 -9.33 9.75
C ALA A 114 4.38 -10.65 9.30
N LYS A 115 3.82 -11.39 10.27
CA LYS A 115 2.87 -12.46 9.98
C LYS A 115 1.47 -11.85 10.05
N VAL A 116 0.79 -11.79 8.92
CA VAL A 116 -0.57 -11.24 8.81
C VAL A 116 -1.56 -12.40 8.75
N THR A 117 -2.67 -12.30 9.47
CA THR A 117 -3.77 -13.29 9.45
C THR A 117 -5.07 -12.55 9.20
N PRO A 118 -5.45 -12.35 7.92
CA PRO A 118 -6.69 -11.66 7.60
C PRO A 118 -7.91 -12.53 7.94
N GLU A 119 -8.96 -11.90 8.50
CA GLU A 119 -10.25 -12.53 8.77
C GLU A 119 -11.27 -12.18 7.67
N PHE A 120 -10.96 -12.60 6.45
CA PHE A 120 -11.82 -12.38 5.28
C PHE A 120 -13.13 -13.16 5.35
N THR A 121 -14.22 -12.53 4.91
CA THR A 121 -15.60 -13.07 4.96
C THR A 121 -16.12 -13.28 3.54
N THR A 122 -17.16 -14.08 3.33
CA THR A 122 -17.68 -14.33 1.96
C THR A 122 -18.18 -13.08 1.26
N GLU A 123 -18.62 -12.07 2.01
CA GLU A 123 -19.16 -10.80 1.53
C GLU A 123 -18.15 -9.65 1.58
N GLY A 124 -16.95 -9.88 2.13
CA GLY A 124 -15.90 -8.88 2.37
C GLY A 124 -15.13 -8.42 1.14
N LEU A 125 -15.81 -8.09 0.05
CA LEU A 125 -15.16 -7.60 -1.17
C LEU A 125 -14.30 -6.36 -0.85
N TYR A 126 -13.02 -6.42 -1.21
CA TYR A 126 -11.99 -5.43 -0.93
C TYR A 126 -11.60 -5.27 0.54
N ASN A 127 -11.97 -6.21 1.41
CA ASN A 127 -11.33 -6.27 2.72
C ASN A 127 -9.83 -6.47 2.53
N ALA A 128 -9.03 -5.67 3.24
CA ALA A 128 -7.60 -5.68 3.10
C ALA A 128 -6.89 -5.69 4.46
N ALA A 129 -5.69 -6.27 4.47
CA ALA A 129 -4.72 -6.11 5.54
C ALA A 129 -3.40 -5.63 4.93
N ASP A 130 -2.93 -4.47 5.39
CA ASP A 130 -1.86 -3.73 4.73
C ASP A 130 -0.56 -3.69 5.56
N LEU A 131 0.56 -3.81 4.86
CA LEU A 131 1.88 -3.40 5.31
C LEU A 131 2.24 -2.10 4.60
N PHE A 132 2.59 -1.08 5.37
CA PHE A 132 2.65 0.28 4.83
C PHE A 132 4.03 0.91 5.04
N VAL A 133 4.56 1.54 3.99
CA VAL A 133 5.70 2.45 4.06
C VAL A 133 5.21 3.84 3.72
N TYR A 134 5.19 4.74 4.70
CA TYR A 134 4.63 6.08 4.57
C TYR A 134 5.73 7.15 4.68
N SER A 135 5.76 8.08 3.74
CA SER A 135 6.55 9.31 3.82
C SER A 135 5.64 10.53 3.97
N CYS A 136 4.64 10.64 3.09
CA CYS A 136 3.58 11.63 3.13
C CYS A 136 2.38 11.16 2.28
N ASP A 137 1.28 11.91 2.27
CA ASP A 137 0.05 11.55 1.55
C ASP A 137 0.22 11.34 0.04
N SER A 138 1.23 11.98 -0.55
CA SER A 138 1.57 11.83 -1.97
C SER A 138 2.69 10.82 -2.25
N LEU A 139 3.32 10.24 -1.21
CA LEU A 139 4.44 9.31 -1.35
C LEU A 139 4.38 8.23 -0.26
N TRP A 140 3.90 7.07 -0.69
CA TRP A 140 3.74 5.89 0.13
C TRP A 140 3.78 4.64 -0.74
N GLN A 141 3.85 3.48 -0.10
CA GLN A 141 3.71 2.18 -0.72
C GLN A 141 2.93 1.26 0.23
N LYS A 142 1.97 0.49 -0.30
CA LYS A 142 1.29 -0.55 0.47
C LYS A 142 1.48 -1.92 -0.18
N LEU A 143 1.78 -2.90 0.66
CA LEU A 143 1.65 -4.31 0.34
C LEU A 143 0.36 -4.79 1.00
N ALA A 144 -0.64 -5.10 0.18
CA ALA A 144 -1.97 -5.48 0.63
C ALA A 144 -2.20 -6.99 0.46
N PHE A 145 -2.72 -7.63 1.49
CA PHE A 145 -3.52 -8.84 1.31
C PHE A 145 -4.94 -8.36 1.09
N GLU A 146 -5.49 -8.51 -0.11
CA GLU A 146 -6.81 -7.98 -0.45
C GLU A 146 -7.73 -9.11 -0.93
N GLN A 147 -8.97 -9.08 -0.46
CA GLN A 147 -10.00 -9.98 -0.92
C GLN A 147 -10.62 -9.48 -2.22
N VAL A 148 -10.39 -10.21 -3.31
CA VAL A 148 -11.04 -9.97 -4.61
C VAL A 148 -11.99 -11.14 -4.87
N ASN A 149 -13.29 -10.91 -4.70
CA ASN A 149 -14.32 -11.94 -4.64
C ASN A 149 -14.07 -12.94 -3.50
N THR A 150 -13.94 -14.24 -3.78
CA THR A 150 -13.66 -15.28 -2.77
C THR A 150 -12.18 -15.64 -2.66
N VAL A 151 -11.30 -14.89 -3.35
CA VAL A 151 -9.87 -15.18 -3.44
C VAL A 151 -9.07 -14.05 -2.81
N THR A 152 -8.07 -14.41 -2.02
CA THR A 152 -7.05 -13.46 -1.55
C THR A 152 -6.01 -13.22 -2.64
N THR A 153 -5.81 -11.95 -2.95
CA THR A 153 -4.75 -11.47 -3.84
C THR A 153 -3.73 -10.68 -3.03
N VAL A 154 -2.45 -10.79 -3.38
CA VAL A 154 -1.41 -9.93 -2.83
C VAL A 154 -1.12 -8.83 -3.84
N LEU A 155 -1.35 -7.58 -3.46
CA LEU A 155 -1.16 -6.40 -4.29
C LEU A 155 -0.02 -5.54 -3.75
N LEU A 156 0.76 -4.97 -4.65
CA LEU A 156 1.72 -3.92 -4.34
C LEU A 156 1.25 -2.66 -5.07
N GLN A 157 0.91 -1.62 -4.31
CA GLN A 157 0.45 -0.32 -4.83
C GLN A 157 1.38 0.79 -4.34
#